data_AF-A0A0L0HJ57-F1
#
_entry.id   AF-A0A0L0HJ57-F1
#
_cell.length_a   1.000
_cell.length_b   1.000
_cell.length_c   1.000
_cell.angle_alpha   90.00
_cell.angle_beta   90.00
_cell.angle_gamma   90.00
#
_symmetry.space_group_name_H-M   'P 1'
#
loop_
_entity.id
_entity.type
_entity.pdbx_description
1 polymer ?
#
loop_
_entity_poly.entity_id
_entity_poly.type
_entity_poly.pdbx_seq_one_letter_code
_entity_poly.pdbx_strand_id
1 'polypeptide(L)'
;MSLKTGLAYGRVWHLVDAKDKVLGKLSQRISIALRGKYKPIFHPSSDCGDYVVVVNARHLALTGKKAAQKKYFWHSGWPGGVTELTYDKFSAEHPTGPLKKAVYGMLPKNNLRKVQMGRLFIFADADHPYEKNIFRDYENGAAQIDLDSEIEAPKKD
;
A
#
# COMPACT_ATOMS: atom_id res chain seq x y z
N MET A 1 29.34 14.65 16.34
CA MET A 1 28.54 13.53 16.90
C MET A 1 28.06 12.68 15.72
N SER A 2 28.71 11.54 15.47
CA SER A 2 28.40 10.71 14.29
C SER A 2 27.07 9.99 14.52
N LEU A 3 26.04 10.34 13.75
CA LEU A 3 24.72 9.72 13.83
C LEU A 3 24.77 8.33 13.21
N LYS A 4 24.96 7.30 14.06
CA LYS A 4 24.98 5.87 13.69
C LYS A 4 23.62 5.34 13.20
N THR A 5 22.61 6.19 13.00
CA THR A 5 21.22 5.80 12.69
C THR A 5 20.81 6.02 11.22
N GLY A 6 21.72 6.53 10.37
CA GLY A 6 21.40 6.90 8.98
C GLY A 6 20.79 5.75 8.17
N LEU A 7 21.31 4.53 8.30
CA LEU A 7 20.80 3.36 7.59
C LEU A 7 19.36 3.00 8.02
N ALA A 8 19.06 3.07 9.32
CA ALA A 8 17.75 2.71 9.85
C ALA A 8 16.64 3.66 9.37
N TYR A 9 16.95 4.96 9.24
CA TYR A 9 16.04 5.96 8.68
C TYR A 9 16.03 6.01 7.14
N GLY A 10 16.93 5.27 6.48
CA GLY A 10 16.93 5.11 5.04
C GLY A 10 15.59 4.54 4.55
N ARG A 11 15.07 5.09 3.47
CA ARG A 11 13.80 4.64 2.89
C ARG A 11 14.07 3.61 1.80
N VAL A 12 13.66 2.38 2.06
CA VAL A 12 13.78 1.27 1.10
C VAL A 12 12.61 1.32 0.12
N TRP A 13 12.80 0.75 -1.07
CA TRP A 13 11.77 0.60 -2.08
C TRP A 13 11.33 -0.85 -2.16
N HIS A 14 10.07 -1.11 -1.82
CA HIS A 14 9.45 -2.43 -1.83
C HIS A 14 8.66 -2.62 -3.12
N LEU A 15 8.79 -3.79 -3.76
CA LEU A 15 7.95 -4.21 -4.88
C LEU A 15 6.93 -5.24 -4.40
N VAL A 16 5.67 -5.04 -4.76
CA VAL A 16 4.58 -5.93 -4.39
C VAL A 16 3.73 -6.27 -5.61
N ASP A 17 3.56 -7.56 -5.88
CA ASP A 17 2.61 -8.04 -6.87
C ASP A 17 1.21 -8.17 -6.26
N ALA A 18 0.23 -7.46 -6.83
CA ALA A 18 -1.15 -7.48 -6.38
C ALA A 18 -1.99 -8.61 -6.97
N LYS A 19 -1.46 -9.37 -7.93
CA LYS A 19 -2.19 -10.44 -8.62
C LYS A 19 -2.70 -11.49 -7.62
N ASP A 20 -4.00 -11.77 -7.68
CA ASP A 20 -4.72 -12.73 -6.83
C ASP A 20 -4.64 -12.45 -5.31
N LYS A 21 -4.06 -11.31 -4.90
CA LYS A 21 -4.01 -10.90 -3.49
C LYS A 21 -5.32 -10.21 -3.09
N VAL A 22 -5.77 -10.48 -1.86
CA VAL A 22 -7.00 -9.89 -1.33
C VAL A 22 -6.79 -8.41 -0.99
N LEU A 23 -7.62 -7.54 -1.59
CA LEU A 23 -7.55 -6.08 -1.46
C LEU A 23 -7.33 -5.60 -0.02
N GLY A 24 -8.12 -6.10 0.94
CA GLY A 24 -8.06 -5.66 2.33
C GLY A 24 -6.75 -6.05 3.03
N LYS A 25 -6.34 -7.33 2.90
CA LYS A 25 -5.11 -7.85 3.53
C LYS A 25 -3.89 -7.14 2.95
N LEU A 26 -3.84 -6.98 1.63
CA LEU A 26 -2.77 -6.28 0.95
C LEU A 26 -2.67 -4.82 1.42
N SER A 27 -3.80 -4.11 1.48
CA SER A 27 -3.83 -2.70 1.91
C SER A 27 -3.30 -2.51 3.33
N GLN A 28 -3.60 -3.43 4.25
CA GLN A 28 -3.14 -3.36 5.64
C GLN A 28 -1.61 -3.41 5.69
N ARG A 29 -1.00 -4.30 4.92
CA ARG A 29 0.45 -4.51 4.93
C ARG A 29 1.19 -3.36 4.27
N ILE A 30 0.65 -2.86 3.15
CA ILE A 30 1.14 -1.63 2.52
C ILE A 30 1.10 -0.48 3.54
N SER A 31 0.00 -0.33 4.31
CA SER A 31 -0.10 0.72 5.31
C SER A 31 0.94 0.61 6.44
N ILE A 32 1.35 -0.61 6.80
CA ILE A 32 2.42 -0.87 7.78
C ILE A 32 3.77 -0.44 7.22
N ALA A 33 4.06 -0.78 5.97
CA ALA A 33 5.28 -0.39 5.26
C ALA A 33 5.40 1.13 5.09
N LEU A 34 4.33 1.79 4.61
CA LEU A 34 4.26 3.24 4.43
C LEU A 34 4.42 4.03 5.73
N ARG A 35 4.02 3.44 6.87
CA ARG A 35 4.23 4.03 8.20
C ARG A 35 5.60 3.73 8.78
N GLY A 36 6.28 2.68 8.29
CA GLY A 36 7.52 2.17 8.85
C GLY A 36 7.32 1.38 10.14
N LYS A 37 6.10 0.92 10.45
CA LYS A 37 5.80 0.24 11.73
C LYS A 37 6.55 -1.09 11.90
N TYR A 38 7.01 -1.68 10.80
CA TYR A 38 7.84 -2.89 10.83
C TYR A 38 9.29 -2.60 11.27
N LYS A 39 9.75 -1.34 11.19
CA LYS A 39 11.08 -0.97 11.67
C LYS A 39 11.07 -0.83 13.19
N PRO A 40 12.06 -1.37 13.91
CA PRO A 40 12.12 -1.29 15.37
C PRO A 40 12.32 0.15 15.88
N ILE A 41 12.79 1.06 15.02
CA ILE A 41 12.96 2.49 15.31
C ILE A 41 11.66 3.31 15.19
N PHE A 42 10.52 2.65 14.92
CA PHE A 42 9.26 3.34 14.69
C PHE A 42 8.81 4.14 15.92
N HIS A 43 8.62 5.45 15.73
CA HIS A 43 7.95 6.30 16.69
C HIS A 43 6.80 7.07 16.02
N PRO A 44 5.59 7.15 16.60
CA PRO A 44 4.42 7.77 15.95
C PRO A 44 4.60 9.23 15.51
N SER A 45 5.48 9.98 16.17
CA SER A 45 5.78 11.37 15.80
C SER A 45 6.80 11.48 14.65
N SER A 46 7.56 10.43 14.36
CA SER A 46 8.60 10.43 13.33
C SER A 46 8.14 9.69 12.08
N ASP A 47 8.53 10.18 10.90
CA ASP A 47 8.16 9.56 9.64
C ASP A 47 9.32 8.73 9.04
N CYS A 48 9.38 7.46 9.41
CA CYS A 48 10.39 6.48 8.99
C CYS A 48 9.90 5.45 7.96
N GLY A 49 8.75 5.70 7.31
CA GLY A 49 8.16 4.76 6.36
C GLY A 49 8.81 4.69 4.99
N ASP A 50 8.50 3.63 4.25
CA ASP A 50 9.22 3.26 3.03
C ASP A 50 8.39 3.46 1.77
N TYR A 51 9.03 3.32 0.61
CA TYR A 51 8.37 3.39 -0.68
C TYR A 51 7.78 2.03 -1.03
N VAL A 52 6.58 2.03 -1.60
CA VAL A 52 5.91 0.80 -2.01
C VAL A 52 5.45 0.96 -3.45
N VAL A 53 5.97 0.11 -4.32
CA VAL A 53 5.57 -0.02 -5.72
C VAL A 53 4.69 -1.26 -5.83
N VAL A 54 3.45 -1.07 -6.27
CA VAL A 54 2.49 -2.15 -6.47
C VAL A 54 2.24 -2.33 -7.96
N VAL A 55 2.32 -3.56 -8.44
CA VAL A 55 2.06 -3.94 -9.84
C VAL A 55 0.84 -4.85 -9.95
N ASN A 56 0.31 -5.00 -11.17
CA ASN A 56 -0.84 -5.86 -11.48
C ASN A 56 -2.10 -5.54 -10.65
N ALA A 57 -2.33 -4.27 -10.31
CA ALA A 57 -3.47 -3.87 -9.48
C ALA A 57 -4.84 -4.22 -10.10
N ARG A 58 -4.92 -4.43 -11.43
CA ARG A 58 -6.15 -4.89 -12.11
C ARG A 58 -6.63 -6.26 -11.63
N HIS A 59 -5.71 -7.12 -11.17
CA HIS A 59 -5.98 -8.51 -10.81
C HIS A 59 -6.21 -8.71 -9.30
N LEU A 60 -6.64 -7.65 -8.60
CA LEU A 60 -6.93 -7.72 -7.18
C LEU A 60 -8.17 -8.57 -6.90
N ALA A 61 -8.05 -9.47 -5.93
CA ALA A 61 -9.15 -10.32 -5.50
C ALA A 61 -10.00 -9.64 -4.41
N LEU A 62 -11.32 -9.85 -4.49
CA LEU A 62 -12.24 -9.64 -3.36
C LEU A 62 -12.91 -10.96 -2.98
N THR A 63 -13.07 -11.13 -1.66
CA THR A 63 -13.75 -12.29 -1.11
C THR A 63 -15.27 -12.18 -1.29
N GLY A 64 -15.92 -13.26 -1.72
CA GLY A 64 -17.39 -13.37 -1.78
C GLY A 64 -18.02 -12.43 -2.82
N LYS A 65 -19.24 -11.93 -2.54
CA LYS A 65 -20.02 -11.08 -3.46
C LYS A 65 -19.65 -9.59 -3.40
N LYS A 66 -18.52 -9.24 -2.78
CA LYS A 66 -18.12 -7.85 -2.53
C LYS A 66 -17.79 -7.07 -3.81
N ALA A 67 -17.35 -7.74 -4.88
CA ALA A 67 -17.05 -7.10 -6.15
C ALA A 67 -18.28 -6.35 -6.72
N ALA A 68 -19.43 -7.04 -6.77
CA ALA A 68 -20.68 -6.44 -7.23
C ALA A 68 -21.36 -5.54 -6.18
N GLN A 69 -21.28 -5.88 -4.90
CA GLN A 69 -22.08 -5.22 -3.85
C GLN A 69 -21.40 -4.00 -3.22
N LYS A 70 -20.07 -3.92 -3.23
CA LYS A 70 -19.35 -2.84 -2.55
C LYS A 70 -19.52 -1.55 -3.34
N LYS A 71 -20.17 -0.57 -2.71
CA LYS A 71 -20.35 0.78 -3.26
C LYS A 71 -19.35 1.75 -2.65
N TYR A 72 -18.88 2.67 -3.48
CA TYR A 72 -18.10 3.83 -3.10
C TYR A 72 -18.98 5.07 -3.24
N PHE A 73 -18.95 5.92 -2.21
CA PHE A 73 -19.72 7.15 -2.18
C PHE A 73 -18.80 8.36 -2.18
N TRP A 74 -19.26 9.41 -2.85
CA TRP A 74 -18.71 10.76 -2.79
C TRP A 74 -19.89 11.75 -2.75
N HIS A 75 -19.71 12.86 -2.04
CA HIS A 75 -20.71 13.91 -1.96
C HIS A 75 -20.06 15.24 -2.35
N SER A 76 -20.71 15.99 -3.24
CA SER A 76 -20.19 17.29 -3.69
C SER A 76 -20.36 18.42 -2.66
N GLY A 77 -21.29 18.25 -1.72
CA GLY A 77 -21.68 19.28 -0.73
C GLY A 77 -23.08 19.86 -1.00
N TRP A 78 -23.59 19.72 -2.22
CA TRP A 78 -24.93 20.18 -2.60
C TRP A 78 -26.01 19.11 -2.32
N PRO A 79 -27.24 19.51 -1.93
CA PRO A 79 -28.34 18.56 -1.79
C PRO A 79 -28.56 17.74 -3.06
N GLY A 80 -28.59 16.40 -2.93
CA GLY A 80 -28.71 15.47 -4.07
C GLY A 80 -27.40 15.19 -4.82
N GLY A 81 -26.29 15.81 -4.46
CA GLY A 81 -24.98 15.65 -5.08
C GLY A 81 -24.22 14.39 -4.65
N VAL A 82 -24.90 13.27 -4.45
CA VAL A 82 -24.28 11.97 -4.12
C VAL A 82 -23.91 11.26 -5.42
N THR A 83 -22.64 10.88 -5.55
CA THR A 83 -22.19 9.95 -6.59
C THR A 83 -21.93 8.59 -5.95
N GLU A 84 -22.57 7.54 -6.46
CA GLU A 84 -22.28 6.16 -6.08
C GLU A 84 -21.64 5.38 -7.25
N LEU A 85 -20.64 4.56 -6.93
CA LEU A 85 -20.00 3.68 -7.90
C LEU A 85 -19.75 2.31 -7.28
N THR A 86 -20.10 1.23 -7.97
CA THR A 86 -19.77 -0.13 -7.51
C THR A 86 -18.28 -0.40 -7.70
N TYR A 87 -17.73 -1.36 -6.96
CA TYR A 87 -16.33 -1.74 -7.09
C TYR A 87 -16.01 -2.19 -8.52
N ASP A 88 -16.86 -2.99 -9.16
CA ASP A 88 -16.63 -3.46 -10.53
C ASP A 88 -16.46 -2.29 -11.51
N LYS A 89 -17.36 -1.30 -11.44
CA LYS A 89 -17.26 -0.10 -12.28
C LYS A 89 -16.03 0.74 -11.94
N PHE A 90 -15.76 0.93 -10.64
CA PHE A 90 -14.63 1.73 -10.19
C PHE A 90 -13.29 1.11 -10.59
N SER A 91 -13.16 -0.22 -10.51
CA SER A 91 -11.97 -0.95 -10.91
C SER A 91 -11.77 -0.96 -12.42
N ALA A 92 -12.87 -0.99 -13.20
CA ALA A 92 -12.82 -0.92 -14.65
C ALA A 92 -12.34 0.45 -15.15
N GLU A 93 -12.88 1.54 -14.61
CA GLU A 93 -12.50 2.92 -14.97
C GLU A 93 -11.11 3.30 -14.42
N HIS A 94 -10.85 2.90 -13.17
CA HIS A 94 -9.65 3.27 -12.42
C HIS A 94 -9.09 2.07 -11.66
N PRO A 95 -8.32 1.18 -12.31
CA PRO A 95 -7.84 -0.08 -11.71
C PRO A 95 -7.00 0.11 -10.44
N THR A 96 -6.31 1.25 -10.30
CA THR A 96 -5.50 1.58 -9.11
C THR A 96 -6.31 2.22 -7.98
N GLY A 97 -7.49 2.74 -8.31
CA GLY A 97 -8.35 3.53 -7.42
C GLY A 97 -8.80 2.78 -6.16
N PRO A 98 -9.33 1.55 -6.26
CA PRO A 98 -9.79 0.79 -5.11
C PRO A 98 -8.70 0.55 -4.06
N LEU A 99 -7.48 0.19 -4.50
CA LEU A 99 -6.34 -0.04 -3.62
C LEU A 99 -5.88 1.27 -2.97
N LYS A 100 -5.74 2.34 -3.76
CA LYS A 100 -5.36 3.67 -3.25
C LYS A 100 -6.33 4.15 -2.17
N LYS A 101 -7.65 4.00 -2.39
CA LYS A 101 -8.69 4.40 -1.43
C LYS A 101 -8.68 3.54 -0.17
N ALA A 102 -8.41 2.24 -0.31
CA ALA A 102 -8.29 1.32 0.82
C ALA A 102 -7.09 1.67 1.71
N VAL A 103 -5.90 1.85 1.13
CA VAL A 103 -4.69 2.23 1.88
C VAL A 103 -4.86 3.61 2.52
N TYR A 104 -5.42 4.59 1.80
CA TYR A 104 -5.69 5.93 2.35
C TYR A 104 -6.58 5.88 3.60
N GLY A 105 -7.58 4.99 3.61
CA GLY A 105 -8.47 4.79 4.75
C GLY A 105 -7.79 4.12 5.97
N MET A 106 -6.72 3.35 5.75
CA MET A 106 -5.98 2.65 6.81
C MET A 106 -4.90 3.50 7.47
N LEU A 107 -4.48 4.60 6.82
CA LEU A 107 -3.51 5.51 7.39
C LEU A 107 -4.13 6.42 8.48
N PRO A 108 -3.39 6.76 9.54
CA PRO A 108 -3.83 7.71 10.56
C PRO A 108 -4.26 9.05 9.95
N LYS A 109 -5.33 9.64 10.46
CA LYS A 109 -5.86 10.93 9.98
C LYS A 109 -5.01 12.08 10.54
N ASN A 110 -3.87 12.35 9.93
CA ASN A 110 -2.97 13.45 10.29
C ASN A 110 -2.33 14.08 9.04
N ASN A 111 -1.46 15.08 9.24
CA ASN A 111 -0.76 15.76 8.15
C ASN A 111 0.24 14.86 7.41
N LEU A 112 0.83 13.88 8.10
CA LEU A 112 1.74 12.89 7.52
C LEU A 112 1.05 11.94 6.54
N ARG A 113 -0.27 11.77 6.65
CA ARG A 113 -1.04 10.88 5.76
C ARG A 113 -0.82 11.19 4.28
N LYS A 114 -0.81 12.47 3.89
CA LYS A 114 -0.57 12.88 2.50
C LYS A 114 0.85 12.55 2.05
N VAL A 115 1.82 12.76 2.94
CA VAL A 115 3.24 12.46 2.70
C VAL A 115 3.45 10.96 2.52
N GLN A 116 2.90 10.14 3.42
CA GLN A 116 2.97 8.68 3.35
C GLN A 116 2.31 8.15 2.08
N MET A 117 1.15 8.69 1.70
CA MET A 117 0.48 8.33 0.45
C MET A 117 1.28 8.72 -0.80
N GLY A 118 2.11 9.76 -0.73
CA GLY A 118 3.02 10.15 -1.81
C GLY A 118 4.13 9.13 -2.08
N ARG A 119 4.33 8.15 -1.19
CA ARG A 119 5.32 7.07 -1.34
C ARG A 119 4.72 5.77 -1.91
N LEU A 120 3.41 5.75 -2.09
CA LEU A 120 2.70 4.62 -2.67
C LEU A 120 2.54 4.83 -4.17
N PHE A 121 3.21 3.99 -4.95
CA PHE A 121 3.08 3.93 -6.40
C PHE A 121 2.30 2.68 -6.77
N ILE A 122 1.25 2.82 -7.57
CA ILE A 122 0.39 1.71 -7.98
C ILE A 122 0.27 1.73 -9.49
N PHE A 123 0.55 0.59 -10.11
CA PHE A 123 0.46 0.36 -11.54
C PHE A 123 -0.62 -0.70 -11.82
N ALA A 124 -1.36 -0.52 -12.90
CA ALA A 124 -2.42 -1.44 -13.30
C ALA A 124 -1.86 -2.77 -13.80
N ASP A 125 -0.76 -2.68 -14.53
CA ASP A 125 -0.05 -3.78 -15.18
C ASP A 125 1.33 -4.00 -14.52
N ALA A 126 2.17 -4.85 -15.11
CA ALA A 126 3.48 -5.21 -14.56
C ALA A 126 4.57 -4.14 -14.78
N ASP A 127 4.40 -3.26 -15.76
CA ASP A 127 5.42 -2.28 -16.15
C ASP A 127 5.46 -1.06 -15.20
N HIS A 128 6.68 -0.62 -14.86
CA HIS A 128 6.91 0.53 -14.00
C HIS A 128 8.33 1.14 -14.16
N PRO A 129 8.49 2.46 -13.98
CA PRO A 129 9.78 3.14 -14.14
C PRO A 129 10.78 2.91 -12.98
N TYR A 130 10.36 2.28 -11.88
CA TYR A 130 11.14 2.22 -10.63
C TYR A 130 12.03 0.97 -10.48
N GLU A 131 12.25 0.22 -11.55
CA GLU A 131 12.96 -1.07 -11.52
C GLU A 131 14.38 -1.00 -10.92
N LYS A 132 15.07 0.12 -11.14
CA LYS A 132 16.43 0.35 -10.62
C LYS A 132 16.46 0.75 -9.14
N ASN A 133 15.34 1.28 -8.63
CA ASN A 133 15.26 1.79 -7.26
C ASN A 133 14.86 0.70 -6.26
N ILE A 134 14.15 -0.32 -6.75
CA ILE A 134 13.67 -1.44 -5.94
C ILE A 134 14.86 -2.10 -5.26
N PHE A 135 14.69 -2.40 -3.98
CA PHE A 135 15.68 -3.06 -3.17
C PHE A 135 16.05 -4.43 -3.75
N ARG A 136 17.35 -4.71 -3.82
CA ARG A 136 17.89 -5.96 -4.37
C ARG A 136 18.77 -6.60 -3.32
N ASP A 137 18.48 -7.85 -3.03
CA ASP A 137 19.37 -8.70 -2.25
C ASP A 137 20.31 -9.42 -3.22
N TYR A 138 21.60 -9.49 -2.88
CA TYR A 138 22.60 -10.15 -3.73
C TYR A 138 22.33 -11.66 -3.91
N GLU A 139 21.62 -12.28 -2.97
CA GLU A 139 21.25 -13.71 -2.98
C GLU A 139 19.96 -13.98 -3.79
N ASN A 140 18.97 -13.08 -3.72
CA ASN A 140 17.62 -13.31 -4.24
C ASN A 140 17.25 -12.46 -5.49
N GLY A 141 18.16 -11.61 -5.97
CA GLY A 141 17.87 -10.69 -7.08
C GLY A 141 16.95 -9.54 -6.69
N ALA A 142 16.03 -9.13 -7.58
CA ALA A 142 14.99 -8.16 -7.23
C ALA A 142 14.02 -8.84 -6.25
N ALA A 143 14.19 -8.58 -4.96
CA ALA A 143 13.43 -9.22 -3.91
C ALA A 143 11.94 -8.85 -4.08
N GLN A 144 11.14 -9.77 -4.62
CA GLN A 144 9.71 -9.79 -4.38
C GLN A 144 9.55 -10.14 -2.90
N ILE A 145 9.38 -9.10 -2.07
CA ILE A 145 9.05 -9.32 -0.68
C ILE A 145 7.59 -9.76 -0.65
N ASP A 146 7.38 -11.07 -0.63
CA ASP A 146 6.15 -11.64 -0.14
C ASP A 146 6.03 -11.18 1.31
N LEU A 147 5.30 -10.08 1.54
CA LEU A 147 4.99 -9.58 2.88
C LEU A 147 4.31 -10.66 3.76
N ASP A 148 3.96 -11.82 3.17
CA ASP A 148 3.42 -13.06 3.74
C ASP A 148 4.42 -13.79 4.64
N SER A 149 5.72 -13.77 4.35
CA SER A 149 6.72 -14.53 5.14
C SER A 149 7.31 -13.76 6.33
N GLU A 150 7.35 -12.43 6.29
CA GLU A 150 8.10 -11.63 7.28
C GLU A 150 7.25 -10.99 8.41
N ILE A 151 5.92 -11.12 8.38
CA ILE A 151 5.01 -10.53 9.39
C ILE A 151 4.34 -11.61 10.27
N GLU A 152 4.93 -12.80 10.41
CA GLU A 152 4.67 -13.61 11.61
C GLU A 152 5.54 -13.05 12.74
N ALA A 153 4.99 -12.07 13.47
CA ALA A 153 5.49 -11.80 14.82
C ALA A 153 5.47 -13.12 15.61
N PRO A 154 6.51 -13.43 16.41
CA PRO A 154 6.53 -14.69 17.16
C PRO A 154 5.24 -14.79 17.96
N LYS A 155 4.47 -15.87 17.73
CA LYS A 155 3.35 -16.21 18.61
C LYS A 155 3.90 -16.18 20.02
N LYS A 156 3.38 -15.27 20.83
CA LYS A 156 3.73 -15.20 22.23
C LYS A 156 2.99 -16.37 22.89
N ASP A 157 3.75 -17.42 23.22
CA ASP A 157 3.30 -18.48 24.13
C ASP A 157 2.89 -17.90 25.49
#